data_AF-A0A7V3MJI6-F1
#
_entry.id   AF-A0A7V3MJI6-F1
#
_cell.length_a   1.000
_cell.length_b   1.000
_cell.length_c   1.000
_cell.angle_alpha   90.00
_cell.angle_beta   90.00
_cell.angle_gamma   90.00
#
_symmetry.space_group_name_H-M   'P 1'
#
loop_
_entity.id
_entity.type
_entity.pdbx_description
1 polymer ?
#
loop_
_entity_poly.entity_id
_entity_poly.type
_entity_poly.pdbx_seq_one_letter_code
_entity_poly.pdbx_strand_id
1 'polypeptide(L)'
;AVVNYLKETGDWSFLGRVVPFYDEGESDVLDHVIRACDYVLSQLTENHLPQFGPGDWNDTLDYVGRKGIGESVWVGHFLCYILRETAALLDQVAAQSFCPSVAYVRETAARYRAEYDLVKAALNDRCWDGEWYIRGIRDDGDVIGSSRNKEGRIFMNAQSWAVISGVAEENRAKTAMDSADRLLTTSRGPKILSPSYTQVDSGIGLATRCVPGKKENGAIFNHVAAWAILANCIIGEGNRAYSYYRKTLPMVQADPDPDLYRMEPYVYSAYVTSDDHPTFGQASHSWLTGSGVWMFRGGLDYILGVRPTYSGLIINPCIPDNWEGYKAVRKFRGATYEIEVRNPDHVQHGVARLEIDGKPVEGNVLPVVEKGRTARVLCVMGKRR
;
A
#
# COMPACT_ATOMS: atom_id res chain seq x y z
N ALA A 1 -1.62 -8.48 7.93
CA ALA A 1 -1.68 -9.83 7.30
C ALA A 1 -2.95 -10.59 7.68
N VAL A 2 -3.27 -10.74 8.97
CA VAL A 2 -4.47 -11.45 9.47
C VAL A 2 -5.77 -11.01 8.78
N VAL A 3 -6.00 -9.70 8.67
CA VAL A 3 -7.17 -9.16 7.95
C VAL A 3 -7.29 -9.68 6.51
N ASN A 4 -6.18 -9.70 5.76
CA ASN A 4 -6.18 -10.19 4.38
C ASN A 4 -6.42 -11.70 4.31
N TYR A 5 -5.88 -12.47 5.25
CA TYR A 5 -6.15 -13.90 5.37
C TYR A 5 -7.64 -14.15 5.57
N LEU A 6 -8.27 -13.46 6.53
CA LEU A 6 -9.70 -13.59 6.81
C LEU A 6 -10.58 -13.19 5.62
N LYS A 7 -10.23 -12.10 4.93
CA LYS A 7 -10.91 -11.70 3.69
C LYS A 7 -10.80 -12.81 2.63
N GLU A 8 -9.62 -13.38 2.42
CA GLU A 8 -9.40 -14.44 1.43
C GLU A 8 -10.15 -15.74 1.78
N THR A 9 -10.07 -16.20 3.02
CA THR A 9 -10.49 -17.55 3.41
C THR A 9 -11.89 -17.60 4.02
N GLY A 10 -12.30 -16.55 4.73
CA GLY A 10 -13.45 -16.60 5.63
C GLY A 10 -13.24 -17.47 6.87
N ASP A 11 -11.98 -17.86 7.18
CA ASP A 11 -11.67 -18.70 8.34
C ASP A 11 -11.56 -17.88 9.63
N TRP A 12 -12.71 -17.57 10.21
CA TRP A 12 -12.82 -16.83 11.46
C TRP A 12 -12.28 -17.62 12.67
N SER A 13 -12.19 -18.94 12.59
CA SER A 13 -11.65 -19.77 13.67
C SER A 13 -10.19 -19.47 13.96
N PHE A 14 -9.47 -18.92 12.97
CA PHE A 14 -8.08 -18.50 13.12
C PHE A 14 -7.88 -17.44 14.22
N LEU A 15 -8.87 -16.57 14.44
CA LEU A 15 -8.79 -15.52 15.47
C LEU A 15 -8.75 -16.08 16.90
N GLY A 16 -9.40 -17.22 17.14
CA GLY A 16 -9.44 -17.87 18.46
C GLY A 16 -8.26 -18.82 18.73
N ARG A 17 -7.27 -18.89 17.83
CA ARG A 17 -6.09 -19.72 18.05
C ARG A 17 -5.19 -19.09 19.11
N VAL A 18 -4.93 -19.83 20.18
CA VAL A 18 -4.00 -19.42 21.23
C VAL A 18 -2.56 -19.59 20.73
N VAL A 19 -1.76 -18.53 20.85
CA VAL A 19 -0.35 -18.49 20.46
C VAL A 19 0.47 -17.81 21.57
N PRO A 20 1.69 -18.31 21.85
CA PRO A 20 2.54 -17.76 22.90
C PRO A 20 3.11 -16.40 22.52
N PHE A 21 3.39 -15.56 23.51
CA PHE A 21 4.28 -14.40 23.35
C PHE A 21 5.75 -14.87 23.35
N TYR A 22 6.66 -13.98 22.95
CA TYR A 22 8.09 -14.31 22.88
C TYR A 22 8.69 -14.55 24.28
N ASP A 23 8.24 -13.76 25.26
CA ASP A 23 8.68 -13.78 26.64
C ASP A 23 7.84 -14.76 27.48
N GLU A 24 6.65 -14.34 27.92
CA GLU A 24 5.80 -15.11 28.82
C GLU A 24 4.32 -14.95 28.50
N GLY A 25 3.56 -16.02 28.72
CA GLY A 25 2.12 -16.06 28.51
C GLY A 25 1.72 -16.38 27.07
N GLU A 26 0.41 -16.46 26.87
CA GLU A 26 -0.21 -16.75 25.59
C GLU A 26 -1.55 -16.02 25.50
N SER A 27 -2.00 -15.79 24.27
CA SER A 27 -3.32 -15.24 24.02
C SER A 27 -3.79 -15.63 22.64
N ASP A 28 -5.06 -15.39 22.35
CA ASP A 28 -5.60 -15.64 21.03
C ASP A 28 -5.09 -14.63 19.98
N VAL A 29 -5.17 -15.00 18.71
CA VAL A 29 -4.70 -14.16 17.59
C VAL A 29 -5.40 -12.80 17.56
N LEU A 30 -6.67 -12.70 17.99
CA LEU A 30 -7.38 -11.41 18.02
C LEU A 30 -6.75 -10.46 19.03
N ASP A 31 -6.45 -10.93 20.23
CA ASP A 31 -5.77 -10.15 21.27
C ASP A 31 -4.36 -9.73 20.82
N HIS A 32 -3.60 -10.62 20.14
CA HIS A 32 -2.31 -10.26 19.54
C HIS A 32 -2.44 -9.11 18.53
N VAL A 33 -3.49 -9.11 17.69
CA VAL A 33 -3.76 -8.02 16.73
C VAL A 33 -4.12 -6.72 17.45
N ILE A 34 -4.94 -6.77 18.50
CA ILE A 34 -5.32 -5.60 19.31
C ILE A 34 -4.09 -5.02 20.00
N ARG A 35 -3.30 -5.84 20.71
CA ARG A 35 -2.07 -5.40 21.39
C ARG A 35 -1.04 -4.80 20.45
N ALA A 36 -0.91 -5.33 19.23
CA ALA A 36 -0.01 -4.75 18.24
C ALA A 36 -0.44 -3.31 17.83
N CYS A 37 -1.74 -3.05 17.73
CA CYS A 37 -2.24 -1.70 17.47
C CYS A 37 -2.05 -0.79 18.69
N ASP A 38 -2.41 -1.28 19.88
CA ASP A 38 -2.27 -0.56 21.15
C ASP A 38 -0.82 -0.21 21.46
N TYR A 39 0.13 -1.09 21.13
CA TYR A 39 1.55 -0.80 21.26
C TYR A 39 1.94 0.42 20.44
N VAL A 40 1.60 0.49 19.15
CA VAL A 40 1.98 1.65 18.32
C VAL A 40 1.27 2.92 18.79
N LEU A 41 0.00 2.84 19.21
CA LEU A 41 -0.73 3.97 19.81
C LEU A 41 -0.05 4.48 21.09
N SER A 42 0.53 3.60 21.89
CA SER A 42 1.28 3.98 23.10
C SER A 42 2.62 4.68 22.80
N GLN A 43 3.11 4.60 21.56
CA GLN A 43 4.36 5.22 21.09
C GLN A 43 4.11 6.49 20.27
N LEU A 44 2.91 7.08 20.34
CA LEU A 44 2.67 8.40 19.75
C LEU A 44 3.36 9.48 20.59
N THR A 45 3.92 10.48 19.92
CA THR A 45 4.40 11.71 20.56
C THR A 45 3.23 12.59 21.02
N GLU A 46 3.53 13.68 21.71
CA GLU A 46 2.55 14.72 22.06
C GLU A 46 1.86 15.35 20.84
N ASN A 47 2.41 15.16 19.63
CA ASN A 47 1.85 15.65 18.38
C ASN A 47 0.93 14.63 17.70
N HIS A 48 0.61 13.52 18.36
CA HIS A 48 -0.19 12.41 17.82
C HIS A 48 0.41 11.76 16.57
N LEU A 49 1.75 11.79 16.45
CA LEU A 49 2.48 11.11 15.39
C LEU A 49 3.31 9.97 15.97
N PRO A 50 3.45 8.82 15.26
CA PRO A 50 4.30 7.74 15.75
C PRO A 50 5.77 8.16 15.77
N GLN A 51 6.45 7.80 16.86
CA GLN A 51 7.90 7.92 16.94
C GLN A 51 8.58 7.20 15.77
N PHE A 52 9.63 7.81 15.22
CA PHE A 52 10.42 7.23 14.14
C PHE A 52 11.30 6.08 14.64
N GLY A 53 11.84 6.20 15.85
CA GLY A 53 12.75 5.22 16.43
C GLY A 53 14.04 5.02 15.59
N PRO A 54 14.63 3.80 15.60
CA PRO A 54 15.85 3.49 14.87
C PRO A 54 15.62 3.18 13.38
N GLY A 55 14.42 3.46 12.85
CA GLY A 55 14.04 3.15 11.48
C GLY A 55 12.56 2.78 11.39
N ASP A 56 11.97 2.98 10.22
CA ASP A 56 10.65 2.48 9.87
C ASP A 56 10.77 1.43 8.75
N TRP A 57 9.82 1.36 7.81
CA TRP A 57 10.00 0.48 6.64
C TRP A 57 11.29 0.77 5.85
N ASN A 58 11.76 2.02 5.84
CA ASN A 58 13.06 2.34 5.28
C ASN A 58 14.13 2.19 6.39
N ASP A 59 14.77 1.02 6.40
CA ASP A 59 15.84 0.65 7.35
C ASP A 59 17.03 1.63 7.36
N THR A 60 17.15 2.49 6.35
CA THR A 60 18.29 3.40 6.19
C THR A 60 18.06 4.82 6.71
N LEU A 61 16.83 5.14 7.14
CA LEU A 61 16.51 6.38 7.85
C LEU A 61 16.72 6.21 9.36
N ASP A 62 17.82 5.57 9.73
CA ASP A 62 18.03 4.96 11.03
C ASP A 62 18.50 5.94 12.12
N TYR A 63 18.77 7.20 11.78
CA TYR A 63 19.16 8.25 12.74
C TYR A 63 18.13 9.38 12.88
N VAL A 64 16.98 9.28 12.21
CA VAL A 64 15.95 10.32 12.25
C VAL A 64 15.32 10.47 13.64
N GLY A 65 15.08 9.37 14.36
CA GLY A 65 14.39 9.39 15.66
C GLY A 65 15.02 8.55 16.77
N ARG A 66 16.34 8.34 16.76
CA ARG A 66 17.03 7.51 17.78
C ARG A 66 16.92 8.06 19.21
N LYS A 67 16.63 9.35 19.38
CA LYS A 67 16.40 9.97 20.70
C LYS A 67 14.95 9.84 21.17
N GLY A 68 14.07 9.20 20.39
CA GLY A 68 12.65 9.01 20.71
C GLY A 68 11.80 10.27 20.56
N ILE A 69 12.31 11.30 19.87
CA ILE A 69 11.60 12.57 19.64
C ILE A 69 11.11 12.64 18.20
N GLY A 70 11.93 12.17 17.24
CA GLY A 70 11.59 12.20 15.81
C GLY A 70 10.32 11.41 15.48
N GLU A 71 9.63 11.82 14.42
CA GLU A 71 8.28 11.37 14.05
C GLU A 71 8.24 10.86 12.60
N SER A 72 7.66 9.67 12.38
CA SER A 72 7.52 9.10 11.03
C SER A 72 6.13 9.33 10.43
N VAL A 73 6.09 10.12 9.36
CA VAL A 73 4.86 10.34 8.57
C VAL A 73 4.38 9.06 7.88
N TRP A 74 5.32 8.23 7.41
CA TRP A 74 4.95 6.95 6.79
C TRP A 74 4.32 5.99 7.80
N VAL A 75 4.87 5.89 9.02
CA VAL A 75 4.27 5.08 10.08
C VAL A 75 2.91 5.65 10.48
N GLY A 76 2.75 6.97 10.54
CA GLY A 76 1.45 7.61 10.78
C GLY A 76 0.39 7.18 9.74
N HIS A 77 0.71 7.29 8.45
CA HIS A 77 -0.17 6.78 7.39
C HIS A 77 -0.45 5.28 7.54
N PHE A 78 0.57 4.47 7.81
CA PHE A 78 0.42 3.03 7.96
C PHE A 78 -0.46 2.67 9.17
N LEU A 79 -0.29 3.36 10.30
CA LEU A 79 -1.12 3.23 11.49
C LEU A 79 -2.59 3.55 11.17
N CYS A 80 -2.87 4.67 10.49
CA CYS A 80 -4.22 4.97 10.02
C CYS A 80 -4.82 3.84 9.17
N TYR A 81 -4.06 3.27 8.24
CA TYR A 81 -4.51 2.10 7.48
C TYR A 81 -4.84 0.91 8.40
N ILE A 82 -3.97 0.59 9.35
CA ILE A 82 -4.15 -0.54 10.28
C ILE A 82 -5.35 -0.32 11.22
N LEU A 83 -5.51 0.87 11.80
CA LEU A 83 -6.63 1.20 12.69
C LEU A 83 -7.97 1.05 11.95
N ARG A 84 -8.07 1.55 10.71
CA ARG A 84 -9.27 1.41 9.88
C ARG A 84 -9.59 -0.07 9.59
N GLU A 85 -8.59 -0.84 9.18
CA GLU A 85 -8.76 -2.27 8.84
C GLU A 85 -9.10 -3.11 10.08
N THR A 86 -8.48 -2.82 11.22
CA THR A 86 -8.75 -3.51 12.49
C THR A 86 -10.10 -3.12 13.07
N ALA A 87 -10.51 -1.84 13.01
CA ALA A 87 -11.87 -1.45 13.41
C ALA A 87 -12.93 -2.18 12.59
N ALA A 88 -12.74 -2.28 11.26
CA ALA A 88 -13.63 -3.04 10.39
C ALA A 88 -13.63 -4.55 10.72
N LEU A 89 -12.47 -5.13 11.06
CA LEU A 89 -12.38 -6.50 11.55
C LEU A 89 -13.22 -6.69 12.83
N LEU A 90 -13.07 -5.79 13.79
CA LEU A 90 -13.76 -5.84 15.08
C LEU A 90 -15.28 -5.71 14.89
N ASP A 91 -15.77 -4.91 13.95
CA ASP A 91 -17.20 -4.89 13.60
C ASP A 91 -17.70 -6.26 13.13
N GLN A 92 -16.91 -6.94 12.28
CA GLN A 92 -17.26 -8.28 11.80
C GLN A 92 -17.24 -9.31 12.94
N VAL A 93 -16.29 -9.19 13.87
CA VAL A 93 -16.23 -10.03 15.07
C VAL A 93 -17.45 -9.77 15.97
N ALA A 94 -17.83 -8.50 16.17
CA ALA A 94 -18.99 -8.14 16.98
C ALA A 94 -20.33 -8.56 16.35
N ALA A 95 -20.39 -8.64 15.02
CA ALA A 95 -21.55 -9.17 14.28
C ALA A 95 -21.64 -10.70 14.37
N GLN A 96 -20.52 -11.39 14.61
CA GLN A 96 -20.48 -12.83 14.78
C GLN A 96 -20.73 -13.19 16.25
N SER A 97 -21.69 -14.06 16.51
CA SER A 97 -22.14 -14.42 17.87
C SER A 97 -21.14 -15.24 18.71
N PHE A 98 -19.85 -15.24 18.35
CA PHE A 98 -18.79 -16.01 19.00
C PHE A 98 -17.88 -15.17 19.90
N CYS A 99 -18.14 -13.86 20.03
CA CYS A 99 -17.33 -13.01 20.91
C CYS A 99 -17.86 -13.05 22.36
N PRO A 100 -17.06 -13.48 23.35
CA PRO A 100 -17.47 -13.49 24.75
C PRO A 100 -17.67 -12.08 25.35
N SER A 101 -17.13 -11.03 24.71
CA SER A 101 -17.35 -9.63 25.11
C SER A 101 -17.57 -8.71 23.90
N VAL A 102 -18.76 -8.78 23.31
CA VAL A 102 -19.19 -7.91 22.19
C VAL A 102 -19.07 -6.42 22.55
N ALA A 103 -19.31 -6.05 23.82
CA ALA A 103 -19.17 -4.68 24.29
C ALA A 103 -17.72 -4.18 24.15
N TYR A 104 -16.75 -4.95 24.66
CA TYR A 104 -15.33 -4.62 24.56
C TYR A 104 -14.85 -4.47 23.11
N VAL A 105 -15.28 -5.37 22.22
CA VAL A 105 -14.91 -5.31 20.79
C VAL A 105 -15.47 -4.06 20.13
N ARG A 106 -16.73 -3.70 20.41
CA ARG A 106 -17.35 -2.47 19.87
C ARG A 106 -16.69 -1.20 20.39
N GLU A 107 -16.38 -1.16 21.68
CA GLU A 107 -15.67 -0.03 22.30
C GLU A 107 -14.26 0.12 21.72
N THR A 108 -13.54 -0.99 21.52
CA THR A 108 -12.21 -0.99 20.91
C THR A 108 -12.27 -0.52 19.45
N ALA A 109 -13.26 -0.97 18.68
CA ALA A 109 -13.48 -0.49 17.32
C ALA A 109 -13.80 1.01 17.27
N ALA A 110 -14.60 1.52 18.21
CA ALA A 110 -14.90 2.95 18.32
C ALA A 110 -13.65 3.75 18.68
N ARG A 111 -12.85 3.28 19.65
CA ARG A 111 -11.57 3.88 20.03
C ARG A 111 -10.62 3.96 18.84
N TYR A 112 -10.42 2.88 18.07
CA TYR A 112 -9.54 2.91 16.90
C TYR A 112 -9.99 3.87 15.81
N ARG A 113 -11.29 4.12 15.65
CA ARG A 113 -11.78 5.17 14.74
C ARG A 113 -11.45 6.56 15.28
N ALA A 114 -11.61 6.80 16.57
CA ALA A 114 -11.24 8.08 17.18
C ALA A 114 -9.72 8.34 17.06
N GLU A 115 -8.89 7.33 17.34
CA GLU A 115 -7.43 7.42 17.17
C GLU A 115 -7.03 7.63 15.70
N TYR A 116 -7.73 6.97 14.77
CA TYR A 116 -7.54 7.22 13.33
C TYR A 116 -7.77 8.69 12.99
N ASP A 117 -8.84 9.29 13.49
CA ASP A 117 -9.18 10.69 13.21
C ASP A 117 -8.15 11.65 13.82
N LEU A 118 -7.64 11.37 15.02
CA LEU A 118 -6.58 12.16 15.67
C LEU A 118 -5.28 12.14 14.87
N VAL A 119 -4.79 10.94 14.52
CA VAL A 119 -3.55 10.79 13.74
C VAL A 119 -3.72 11.38 12.34
N LYS A 120 -4.89 11.18 11.70
CA LYS A 120 -5.21 11.77 10.40
C LYS A 120 -5.18 13.30 10.44
N ALA A 121 -5.72 13.92 11.49
CA ALA A 121 -5.68 15.37 11.66
C ALA A 121 -4.23 15.86 11.80
N ALA A 122 -3.45 15.23 12.69
CA ALA A 122 -2.04 15.57 12.88
C ALA A 122 -1.22 15.50 11.57
N LEU A 123 -1.40 14.43 10.78
CA LEU A 123 -0.74 14.26 9.49
C LEU A 123 -1.13 15.36 8.49
N ASN A 124 -2.41 15.75 8.44
CA ASN A 124 -2.87 16.77 7.51
C ASN A 124 -2.48 18.20 7.93
N ASP A 125 -2.44 18.48 9.23
CA ASP A 125 -2.15 19.82 9.74
C ASP A 125 -0.64 20.10 9.79
N ARG A 126 0.17 19.08 10.10
CA ARG A 126 1.60 19.24 10.38
C ARG A 126 2.51 18.73 9.29
N CYS A 127 2.07 17.74 8.51
CA CYS A 127 2.94 17.03 7.57
C CYS A 127 2.68 17.37 6.11
N TRP A 128 1.68 18.20 5.80
CA TRP A 128 1.44 18.70 4.44
C TRP A 128 2.39 19.85 4.12
N ASP A 129 3.22 19.69 3.10
CA ASP A 129 4.26 20.64 2.69
C ASP A 129 3.82 21.56 1.54
N GLY A 130 2.52 21.59 1.24
CA GLY A 130 1.92 22.42 0.19
C GLY A 130 1.51 21.64 -1.05
N GLU A 131 2.36 20.74 -1.55
CA GLU A 131 2.10 19.88 -2.72
C GLU A 131 2.21 18.37 -2.43
N TRP A 132 2.87 17.99 -1.33
CA TRP A 132 3.04 16.60 -0.92
C TRP A 132 3.21 16.51 0.61
N TYR A 133 3.21 15.29 1.16
CA TYR A 133 3.49 15.04 2.56
C TYR A 133 5.00 14.91 2.81
N ILE A 134 5.51 15.55 3.87
CA ILE A 134 6.91 15.36 4.30
C ILE A 134 7.17 13.89 4.68
N ARG A 135 8.43 13.50 4.76
CA ARG A 135 8.81 12.10 5.07
C ARG A 135 8.88 11.82 6.57
N GLY A 136 9.27 12.81 7.36
CA GLY A 136 9.47 12.69 8.80
C GLY A 136 10.03 13.95 9.40
N ILE A 137 9.98 14.01 10.73
CA ILE A 137 10.56 15.06 11.56
C ILE A 137 11.68 14.42 12.37
N ARG A 138 12.86 15.04 12.38
CA ARG A 138 14.06 14.54 13.07
C ARG A 138 13.99 14.86 14.56
N ASP A 139 14.83 14.20 15.35
CA ASP A 139 14.97 14.46 16.79
C ASP A 139 15.35 15.92 17.14
N ASP A 140 15.94 16.67 16.21
CA ASP A 140 16.28 18.09 16.38
C ASP A 140 15.22 19.06 15.82
N GLY A 141 14.08 18.53 15.37
CA GLY A 141 12.96 19.30 14.81
C GLY A 141 13.06 19.61 13.32
N ASP A 142 14.18 19.29 12.67
CA ASP A 142 14.32 19.47 11.22
C ASP A 142 13.44 18.47 10.44
N VAL A 143 12.94 18.90 9.29
CA VAL A 143 12.10 18.06 8.42
C VAL A 143 12.93 17.40 7.30
N ILE A 144 12.55 16.18 6.94
CA ILE A 144 13.03 15.48 5.75
C ILE A 144 11.89 15.24 4.76
N GLY A 145 12.16 15.21 3.46
CA GLY A 145 11.11 15.04 2.44
C GLY A 145 10.24 16.27 2.21
N SER A 146 10.74 17.47 2.52
CA SER A 146 10.10 18.76 2.29
C SER A 146 10.68 19.46 1.07
N SER A 147 9.89 20.34 0.47
CA SER A 147 10.25 21.30 -0.57
C SER A 147 11.44 22.19 -0.22
N ARG A 148 11.74 22.34 1.07
CA ARG A 148 12.90 23.06 1.60
C ARG A 148 14.19 22.26 1.56
N ASN A 149 14.13 20.93 1.44
CA ASN A 149 15.32 20.08 1.36
C ASN A 149 15.90 20.10 -0.07
N LYS A 150 17.23 20.23 -0.18
CA LYS A 150 17.94 20.19 -1.47
C LYS A 150 18.03 18.78 -2.06
N GLU A 151 18.23 17.79 -1.20
CA GLU A 151 18.28 16.36 -1.51
C GLU A 151 17.23 15.64 -0.67
N GLY A 152 16.77 14.46 -1.10
CA GLY A 152 15.68 13.76 -0.43
C GLY A 152 14.43 14.63 -0.29
N ARG A 153 14.12 15.41 -1.33
CA ARG A 153 13.09 16.45 -1.30
C ARG A 153 11.67 15.89 -1.24
N ILE A 154 11.46 14.72 -1.83
CA ILE A 154 10.17 14.01 -1.83
C ILE A 154 10.41 12.51 -1.80
N PHE A 155 9.52 11.79 -1.12
CA PHE A 155 9.57 10.34 -0.94
C PHE A 155 8.27 9.69 -1.39
N MET A 156 8.35 8.68 -2.25
CA MET A 156 7.18 8.02 -2.84
C MET A 156 6.32 7.33 -1.78
N ASN A 157 6.93 6.67 -0.79
CA ASN A 157 6.20 5.91 0.22
C ASN A 157 5.31 6.80 1.10
N ALA A 158 5.75 8.02 1.45
CA ALA A 158 4.93 8.96 2.19
C ALA A 158 3.68 9.38 1.38
N GLN A 159 3.81 9.53 0.06
CA GLN A 159 2.70 9.94 -0.81
C GLN A 159 1.72 8.79 -1.07
N SER A 160 2.25 7.62 -1.45
CA SER A 160 1.42 6.47 -1.73
C SER A 160 0.62 6.03 -0.50
N TRP A 161 1.23 6.04 0.68
CA TRP A 161 0.54 5.64 1.91
C TRP A 161 -0.45 6.67 2.44
N ALA A 162 -0.27 7.96 2.14
CA ALA A 162 -1.30 8.98 2.41
C ALA A 162 -2.62 8.64 1.71
N VAL A 163 -2.53 8.14 0.46
CA VAL A 163 -3.68 7.66 -0.32
C VAL A 163 -4.21 6.33 0.22
N ILE A 164 -3.35 5.33 0.41
CA ILE A 164 -3.75 3.96 0.81
C ILE A 164 -4.48 3.95 2.16
N SER A 165 -4.04 4.79 3.09
CA SER A 165 -4.63 4.96 4.42
C SER A 165 -5.93 5.78 4.44
N GLY A 166 -6.24 6.52 3.38
CA GLY A 166 -7.33 7.48 3.34
C GLY A 166 -7.09 8.77 4.17
N VAL A 167 -5.83 9.02 4.56
CA VAL A 167 -5.45 10.26 5.26
C VAL A 167 -5.49 11.45 4.32
N ALA A 168 -5.01 11.28 3.09
CA ALA A 168 -5.07 12.31 2.07
C ALA A 168 -6.51 12.49 1.57
N GLU A 169 -7.06 13.68 1.80
CA GLU A 169 -8.32 14.11 1.19
C GLU A 169 -8.18 14.18 -0.32
N GLU A 170 -9.29 14.04 -1.07
CA GLU A 170 -9.28 13.79 -2.52
C GLU A 170 -8.33 14.73 -3.31
N ASN A 171 -8.45 16.05 -3.10
CA ASN A 171 -7.57 17.02 -3.75
C ASN A 171 -6.09 16.86 -3.37
N ARG A 172 -5.79 16.57 -2.09
CA ARG A 172 -4.41 16.33 -1.63
C ARG A 172 -3.87 15.01 -2.15
N ALA A 173 -4.70 13.97 -2.21
CA ALA A 173 -4.32 12.64 -2.71
C ALA A 173 -3.84 12.75 -4.16
N LYS A 174 -4.60 13.43 -5.02
CA LYS A 174 -4.21 13.68 -6.40
C LYS A 174 -2.96 14.57 -6.48
N THR A 175 -2.93 15.68 -5.76
CA THR A 175 -1.78 16.62 -5.75
C THR A 175 -0.47 15.94 -5.32
N ALA A 176 -0.52 15.10 -4.28
CA ALA A 176 0.64 14.36 -3.79
C ALA A 176 1.15 13.34 -4.83
N MET A 177 0.23 12.61 -5.47
CA MET A 177 0.59 11.62 -6.49
C MET A 177 1.04 12.25 -7.81
N ASP A 178 0.51 13.42 -8.18
CA ASP A 178 0.98 14.21 -9.33
C ASP A 178 2.37 14.78 -9.09
N SER A 179 2.64 15.28 -7.87
CA SER A 179 3.98 15.71 -7.47
C SER A 179 4.98 14.57 -7.46
N ALA A 180 4.58 13.40 -6.94
CA ALA A 180 5.40 12.21 -6.96
C ALA A 180 5.67 11.72 -8.40
N ASP A 181 4.67 11.72 -9.28
CA ASP A 181 4.86 11.36 -10.69
C ASP A 181 5.89 12.29 -11.36
N ARG A 182 5.70 13.61 -11.20
CA ARG A 182 6.57 14.64 -11.78
C ARG A 182 8.02 14.57 -11.29
N LEU A 183 8.24 14.25 -10.01
CA LEU A 183 9.56 14.37 -9.37
C LEU A 183 10.28 13.04 -9.17
N LEU A 184 9.56 11.92 -9.15
CA LEU A 184 10.13 10.61 -8.82
C LEU A 184 10.13 9.64 -10.00
N THR A 185 9.49 9.94 -11.13
CA THR A 185 9.42 8.98 -12.23
C THR A 185 10.56 9.13 -13.22
N THR A 186 11.00 7.99 -13.72
CA THR A 186 11.97 7.88 -14.81
C THR A 186 11.36 7.13 -15.99
N SER A 187 12.11 7.00 -17.08
CA SER A 187 11.75 6.11 -18.18
C SER A 187 11.60 4.64 -17.73
N ARG A 188 12.29 4.23 -16.66
CA ARG A 188 12.29 2.87 -16.12
C ARG A 188 11.38 2.67 -14.89
N GLY A 189 10.70 3.71 -14.41
CA GLY A 189 9.73 3.59 -13.31
C GLY A 189 9.98 4.56 -12.15
N PRO A 190 9.15 4.49 -11.10
CA PRO A 190 9.20 5.43 -9.97
C PRO A 190 10.34 5.11 -8.99
N LYS A 191 11.08 6.15 -8.62
CA LYS A 191 12.12 6.17 -7.57
C LYS A 191 11.49 6.19 -6.17
N ILE A 192 12.25 5.73 -5.18
CA ILE A 192 11.88 5.84 -3.76
C ILE A 192 11.92 7.29 -3.26
N LEU A 193 12.93 8.06 -3.68
CA LEU A 193 13.11 9.48 -3.33
C LEU A 193 13.84 10.22 -4.45
N SER A 194 13.77 11.56 -4.44
CA SER A 194 14.56 12.41 -5.33
C SER A 194 14.70 13.83 -4.79
N PRO A 195 15.81 14.54 -5.11
CA PRO A 195 17.08 13.99 -5.62
C PRO A 195 17.71 12.99 -4.64
N SER A 196 18.55 12.07 -5.12
CA SER A 196 19.39 11.26 -4.24
C SER A 196 20.30 12.13 -3.37
N TYR A 197 20.59 11.66 -2.16
CA TYR A 197 21.58 12.26 -1.29
C TYR A 197 22.98 12.07 -1.86
N THR A 198 23.78 13.14 -1.95
CA THR A 198 25.20 13.11 -2.35
C THR A 198 26.13 13.46 -1.21
N GLN A 199 25.61 14.05 -0.14
CA GLN A 199 26.34 14.39 1.08
C GLN A 199 25.86 13.52 2.24
N VAL A 200 26.80 13.09 3.08
CA VAL A 200 26.47 12.33 4.29
C VAL A 200 25.81 13.26 5.29
N ASP A 201 24.62 12.88 5.76
CA ASP A 201 23.92 13.51 6.87
C ASP A 201 23.78 12.51 8.02
N SER A 202 24.53 12.74 9.09
CA SER A 202 24.50 11.91 10.30
C SER A 202 23.15 11.93 11.02
N GLY A 203 22.34 12.97 10.79
CA GLY A 203 21.00 13.11 11.33
C GLY A 203 19.92 12.32 10.59
N ILE A 204 20.24 11.78 9.41
CA ILE A 204 19.35 10.93 8.61
C ILE A 204 19.78 9.47 8.73
N GLY A 205 21.08 9.20 8.56
CA GLY A 205 21.65 7.87 8.71
C GLY A 205 22.11 7.24 7.40
N LEU A 206 21.99 5.92 7.31
CA LEU A 206 22.55 5.08 6.25
C LEU A 206 22.08 5.49 4.84
N ALA A 207 20.89 6.06 4.70
CA ALA A 207 20.33 6.50 3.40
C ALA A 207 21.29 7.44 2.67
N THR A 208 21.93 8.34 3.41
CA THR A 208 22.85 9.35 2.85
C THR A 208 24.26 8.82 2.57
N ARG A 209 24.53 7.58 3.01
CA ARG A 209 25.79 6.86 2.77
C ARG A 209 25.66 5.82 1.68
N CYS A 210 24.43 5.48 1.27
CA CYS A 210 24.19 4.69 0.07
C CYS A 210 24.57 5.51 -1.17
N VAL A 211 25.08 4.82 -2.19
CA VAL A 211 25.44 5.43 -3.47
C VAL A 211 24.19 6.07 -4.10
N PRO A 212 24.26 7.31 -4.63
CA PRO A 212 23.15 7.93 -5.36
C PRO A 212 22.57 7.02 -6.43
N GLY A 213 21.24 7.00 -6.53
CA GLY A 213 20.47 6.15 -7.44
C GLY A 213 20.43 4.67 -7.10
N LYS A 214 20.98 4.22 -5.96
CA LYS A 214 21.03 2.82 -5.54
C LYS A 214 20.38 2.60 -4.17
N LYS A 215 19.83 1.40 -3.99
CA LYS A 215 19.09 0.97 -2.80
C LYS A 215 18.08 2.05 -2.35
N GLU A 216 18.03 2.37 -1.06
CA GLU A 216 17.10 3.35 -0.49
C GLU A 216 17.44 4.81 -0.86
N ASN A 217 18.64 5.07 -1.41
CA ASN A 217 19.05 6.40 -1.88
C ASN A 217 18.65 6.64 -3.33
N GLY A 218 17.34 6.68 -3.59
CA GLY A 218 16.77 7.13 -4.86
C GLY A 218 16.73 6.09 -5.97
N ALA A 219 16.92 4.79 -5.67
CA ALA A 219 16.68 3.76 -6.69
C ALA A 219 15.19 3.63 -7.06
N ILE A 220 14.93 2.97 -8.17
CA ILE A 220 13.59 2.45 -8.51
C ILE A 220 13.37 1.22 -7.63
N PHE A 221 12.76 1.44 -6.46
CA PHE A 221 12.57 0.41 -5.45
C PHE A 221 11.23 -0.29 -5.67
N ASN A 222 11.25 -1.53 -6.16
CA ASN A 222 10.05 -2.19 -6.70
C ASN A 222 8.92 -2.34 -5.65
N HIS A 223 9.27 -2.56 -4.39
CA HIS A 223 8.28 -2.60 -3.30
C HIS A 223 7.53 -1.25 -3.17
N VAL A 224 8.25 -0.12 -3.25
CA VAL A 224 7.66 1.22 -3.18
C VAL A 224 6.86 1.55 -4.44
N ALA A 225 7.36 1.12 -5.61
CA ALA A 225 6.65 1.25 -6.87
C ALA A 225 5.28 0.53 -6.83
N ALA A 226 5.20 -0.64 -6.18
CA ALA A 226 3.96 -1.37 -6.00
C ALA A 226 2.92 -0.59 -5.18
N TRP A 227 3.35 0.15 -4.15
CA TRP A 227 2.44 1.04 -3.41
C TRP A 227 2.00 2.25 -4.24
N ALA A 228 2.88 2.80 -5.08
CA ALA A 228 2.51 3.87 -5.98
C ALA A 228 1.47 3.40 -7.02
N ILE A 229 1.58 2.16 -7.52
CA ILE A 229 0.58 1.52 -8.39
C ILE A 229 -0.76 1.40 -7.64
N LEU A 230 -0.73 0.92 -6.40
CA LEU A 230 -1.89 0.79 -5.53
C LEU A 230 -2.60 2.14 -5.35
N ALA A 231 -1.85 3.18 -5.00
CA ALA A 231 -2.35 4.52 -4.77
C ALA A 231 -2.99 5.11 -6.03
N ASN A 232 -2.35 4.97 -7.20
CA ASN A 232 -2.93 5.40 -8.47
C ASN A 232 -4.24 4.68 -8.78
N CYS A 233 -4.34 3.37 -8.47
CA CYS A 233 -5.59 2.66 -8.64
C CYS A 233 -6.71 3.20 -7.72
N ILE A 234 -6.38 3.55 -6.47
CA ILE A 234 -7.32 4.10 -5.49
C ILE A 234 -7.87 5.46 -5.93
N ILE A 235 -7.03 6.33 -6.51
CA ILE A 235 -7.47 7.63 -7.06
C ILE A 235 -8.02 7.55 -8.49
N GLY A 236 -8.15 6.34 -9.05
CA GLY A 236 -8.77 6.13 -10.35
C GLY A 236 -7.90 6.43 -11.59
N GLU A 237 -6.58 6.51 -11.41
CA GLU A 237 -5.57 6.82 -12.43
C GLU A 237 -4.97 5.53 -13.04
N GLY A 238 -5.81 4.74 -13.72
CA GLY A 238 -5.47 3.42 -14.28
C GLY A 238 -4.35 3.45 -15.34
N ASN A 239 -4.26 4.49 -16.16
CA ASN A 239 -3.17 4.66 -17.12
C ASN A 239 -1.81 4.76 -16.41
N ARG A 240 -1.75 5.57 -15.34
CA ARG A 240 -0.52 5.78 -14.56
C ARG A 240 -0.16 4.53 -13.77
N ALA A 241 -1.14 3.90 -13.12
CA ALA A 241 -0.96 2.64 -12.41
C ALA A 241 -0.38 1.55 -13.32
N TYR A 242 -0.95 1.36 -14.51
CA TYR A 242 -0.46 0.36 -15.46
C TYR A 242 0.89 0.71 -16.06
N SER A 243 1.15 2.00 -16.34
CA SER A 243 2.45 2.48 -16.80
C SER A 243 3.56 2.14 -15.80
N TYR A 244 3.34 2.42 -14.52
CA TYR A 244 4.28 2.05 -13.45
C TYR A 244 4.47 0.54 -13.39
N TYR A 245 3.38 -0.24 -13.37
CA TYR A 245 3.43 -1.71 -13.33
C TYR A 245 4.28 -2.26 -14.48
N ARG A 246 3.99 -1.83 -15.71
CA ARG A 246 4.71 -2.27 -16.92
C ARG A 246 6.18 -1.91 -16.88
N LYS A 247 6.54 -0.68 -16.50
CA LYS A 247 7.93 -0.24 -16.38
C LYS A 247 8.72 -1.07 -15.37
N THR A 248 8.06 -1.57 -14.32
CA THR A 248 8.72 -2.40 -13.28
C THR A 248 8.77 -3.90 -13.59
N LEU A 249 8.12 -4.37 -14.67
CA LEU A 249 8.17 -5.79 -15.04
C LEU A 249 9.63 -6.22 -15.31
N PRO A 250 10.11 -7.35 -14.76
CA PRO A 250 11.50 -7.80 -14.94
C PRO A 250 11.90 -7.94 -16.40
N MET A 251 11.02 -8.48 -17.24
CA MET A 251 11.24 -8.62 -18.69
C MET A 251 11.30 -7.28 -19.42
N VAL A 252 10.59 -6.25 -18.95
CA VAL A 252 10.63 -4.90 -19.53
C VAL A 252 11.89 -4.16 -19.08
N GLN A 253 12.33 -4.37 -17.83
CA GLN A 253 13.57 -3.80 -17.33
C GLN A 253 14.82 -4.39 -18.01
N ALA A 254 14.78 -5.69 -18.29
CA ALA A 254 15.86 -6.41 -18.96
C ALA A 254 15.94 -6.13 -20.46
N ASP A 255 14.88 -5.61 -21.09
CA ASP A 255 14.85 -5.28 -22.51
C ASP A 255 15.33 -3.82 -22.74
N PRO A 256 16.12 -3.52 -23.78
CA PRO A 256 16.77 -4.45 -24.72
C PRO A 256 18.13 -4.99 -24.25
N ASP A 257 18.58 -4.62 -23.05
CA ASP A 257 19.93 -4.89 -22.56
C ASP A 257 19.93 -5.70 -21.24
N PRO A 258 19.86 -7.05 -21.32
CA PRO A 258 19.89 -7.89 -20.13
C PRO A 258 21.25 -7.86 -19.42
N ASP A 259 22.34 -7.55 -20.14
CA ASP A 259 23.69 -7.43 -19.58
C ASP A 259 23.82 -6.19 -18.70
N LEU A 260 23.09 -5.11 -19.01
CA LEU A 260 22.92 -3.97 -18.11
C LEU A 260 22.05 -4.32 -16.91
N TYR A 261 20.93 -5.03 -17.11
CA TYR A 261 19.99 -5.38 -16.04
C TYR A 261 20.60 -6.32 -14.98
N ARG A 262 21.48 -7.25 -15.38
CA ARG A 262 22.28 -8.14 -14.50
C ARG A 262 21.50 -9.15 -13.64
N MET A 263 20.17 -9.15 -13.69
CA MET A 263 19.31 -10.02 -12.88
C MET A 263 18.38 -10.83 -13.78
N GLU A 264 17.64 -11.77 -13.20
CA GLU A 264 16.72 -12.64 -13.94
C GLU A 264 15.51 -11.89 -14.51
N PRO A 265 15.18 -12.01 -15.81
CA PRO A 265 14.09 -11.28 -16.46
C PRO A 265 12.69 -11.85 -16.16
N TYR A 266 12.58 -12.79 -15.22
CA TYR A 266 11.35 -13.50 -14.88
C TYR A 266 11.00 -13.44 -13.38
N VAL A 267 11.85 -12.82 -12.55
CA VAL A 267 11.55 -12.51 -11.14
C VAL A 267 11.89 -11.07 -10.81
N TYR A 268 11.18 -10.49 -9.85
CA TYR A 268 11.49 -9.13 -9.39
C TYR A 268 12.82 -9.06 -8.64
N SER A 269 13.55 -7.98 -8.88
CA SER A 269 14.62 -7.47 -8.03
C SER A 269 14.08 -6.58 -6.92
N ALA A 270 14.84 -6.38 -5.85
CA ALA A 270 14.48 -5.42 -4.82
C ALA A 270 14.45 -3.99 -5.39
N TYR A 271 15.47 -3.65 -6.19
CA TYR A 271 15.56 -2.36 -6.85
C TYR A 271 16.26 -2.43 -8.22
N VAL A 272 15.98 -1.41 -9.03
CA VAL A 272 16.70 -1.06 -10.26
C VAL A 272 17.39 0.29 -10.02
N THR A 273 18.67 0.38 -10.37
CA THR A 273 19.44 1.62 -10.28
C THR A 273 18.78 2.71 -11.11
N SER A 274 18.62 3.91 -10.54
CA SER A 274 17.92 5.02 -11.19
C SER A 274 18.86 5.92 -12.02
N ASP A 275 18.29 6.98 -12.59
CA ASP A 275 18.96 7.98 -13.43
C ASP A 275 19.94 8.88 -12.67
N ASP A 276 19.97 8.80 -11.34
CA ASP A 276 20.93 9.50 -10.49
C ASP A 276 22.32 8.79 -10.46
N HIS A 277 22.51 7.70 -11.23
CA HIS A 277 23.76 6.92 -11.30
C HIS A 277 24.14 6.53 -12.75
N PRO A 278 25.45 6.44 -13.09
CA PRO A 278 25.92 6.03 -14.43
C PRO A 278 25.48 4.65 -14.92
N THR A 279 24.97 3.79 -14.03
CA THR A 279 24.50 2.43 -14.36
C THR A 279 22.96 2.34 -14.32
N PHE A 280 22.28 3.42 -14.72
CA PHE A 280 20.82 3.49 -14.80
C PHE A 280 20.24 2.27 -15.52
N GLY A 281 19.38 1.50 -14.84
CA GLY A 281 18.83 0.23 -15.34
C GLY A 281 19.45 -1.04 -14.77
N GLN A 282 20.60 -0.94 -14.07
CA GLN A 282 21.20 -2.10 -13.39
C GLN A 282 20.38 -2.52 -12.17
N ALA A 283 19.90 -3.76 -12.13
CA ALA A 283 19.14 -4.29 -11.01
C ALA A 283 20.04 -5.00 -9.98
N SER A 284 19.48 -5.24 -8.79
CA SER A 284 20.18 -5.93 -7.70
C SER A 284 19.23 -6.59 -6.71
N HIS A 285 19.72 -7.59 -5.98
CA HIS A 285 18.98 -8.34 -4.96
C HIS A 285 17.69 -8.96 -5.53
N SER A 286 17.82 -9.83 -6.54
CA SER A 286 16.71 -10.61 -7.10
C SER A 286 16.18 -11.67 -6.13
N TRP A 287 15.00 -12.20 -6.46
CA TRP A 287 14.27 -13.24 -5.72
C TRP A 287 13.70 -12.82 -4.37
N LEU A 288 14.56 -12.52 -3.40
CA LEU A 288 14.17 -12.36 -2.00
C LEU A 288 13.77 -10.92 -1.71
N THR A 289 12.57 -10.56 -2.15
CA THR A 289 12.00 -9.22 -1.97
C THR A 289 10.48 -9.27 -1.78
N GLY A 290 9.96 -8.39 -0.91
CA GLY A 290 8.52 -8.17 -0.78
C GLY A 290 7.83 -7.67 -2.06
N SER A 291 8.61 -7.22 -3.04
CA SER A 291 8.12 -6.73 -4.34
C SER A 291 7.25 -7.76 -5.06
N GLY A 292 7.60 -9.06 -5.01
CA GLY A 292 6.80 -10.11 -5.68
C GLY A 292 5.36 -10.15 -5.16
N VAL A 293 5.18 -10.10 -3.84
CA VAL A 293 3.86 -10.10 -3.21
C VAL A 293 3.09 -8.83 -3.54
N TRP A 294 3.72 -7.66 -3.37
CA TRP A 294 3.03 -6.38 -3.59
C TRP A 294 2.72 -6.11 -5.06
N MET A 295 3.58 -6.53 -5.99
CA MET A 295 3.29 -6.43 -7.42
C MET A 295 2.16 -7.38 -7.82
N PHE A 296 2.14 -8.61 -7.28
CA PHE A 296 1.03 -9.53 -7.50
C PHE A 296 -0.29 -8.92 -7.02
N ARG A 297 -0.30 -8.33 -5.82
CA ARG A 297 -1.49 -7.64 -5.29
C ARG A 297 -1.84 -6.38 -6.06
N GLY A 298 -0.87 -5.54 -6.44
CA GLY A 298 -1.13 -4.34 -7.26
C GLY A 298 -1.79 -4.70 -8.59
N GLY A 299 -1.30 -5.74 -9.26
CA GLY A 299 -1.87 -6.26 -10.50
C GLY A 299 -3.25 -6.89 -10.31
N LEU A 300 -3.39 -7.87 -9.41
CA LEU A 300 -4.63 -8.63 -9.23
C LEU A 300 -5.71 -7.83 -8.50
N ASP A 301 -5.39 -7.29 -7.32
CA ASP A 301 -6.39 -6.73 -6.41
C ASP A 301 -6.88 -5.34 -6.86
N TYR A 302 -6.06 -4.59 -7.61
CA TYR A 302 -6.29 -3.17 -7.89
C TYR A 302 -6.32 -2.81 -9.37
N ILE A 303 -5.32 -3.22 -10.18
CA ILE A 303 -5.38 -2.99 -11.64
C ILE A 303 -6.53 -3.80 -12.24
N LEU A 304 -6.47 -5.14 -12.10
CA LEU A 304 -7.57 -6.02 -12.46
C LEU A 304 -8.73 -5.92 -11.47
N GLY A 305 -8.54 -5.30 -10.30
CA GLY A 305 -9.63 -4.98 -9.39
C GLY A 305 -10.38 -6.20 -8.82
N VAL A 306 -9.79 -7.39 -8.79
CA VAL A 306 -10.42 -8.62 -8.28
C VAL A 306 -9.81 -8.96 -6.92
N ARG A 307 -10.46 -8.54 -5.83
CA ARG A 307 -9.92 -8.73 -4.47
C ARG A 307 -10.95 -9.28 -3.49
N PRO A 308 -10.53 -10.04 -2.48
CA PRO A 308 -11.42 -10.55 -1.45
C PRO A 308 -11.88 -9.45 -0.48
N THR A 309 -13.09 -9.61 0.06
CA THR A 309 -13.64 -8.85 1.19
C THR A 309 -14.16 -9.82 2.25
N TYR A 310 -14.67 -9.33 3.38
CA TYR A 310 -15.29 -10.19 4.38
C TYR A 310 -16.56 -10.88 3.83
N SER A 311 -17.41 -10.13 3.11
CA SER A 311 -18.71 -10.57 2.62
C SER A 311 -18.71 -11.19 1.22
N GLY A 312 -17.60 -11.10 0.48
CA GLY A 312 -17.61 -11.51 -0.92
C GLY A 312 -16.36 -11.13 -1.70
N LEU A 313 -16.47 -11.16 -3.03
CA LEU A 313 -15.38 -10.83 -3.96
C LEU A 313 -15.71 -9.50 -4.64
N ILE A 314 -14.90 -8.46 -4.42
CA ILE A 314 -15.09 -7.18 -5.10
C ILE A 314 -14.52 -7.25 -6.52
N ILE A 315 -15.25 -6.64 -7.47
CA ILE A 315 -14.83 -6.40 -8.84
C ILE A 315 -14.82 -4.89 -9.07
N ASN A 316 -13.64 -4.28 -9.08
CA ASN A 316 -13.46 -2.84 -9.19
C ASN A 316 -12.18 -2.52 -9.99
N PRO A 317 -12.17 -2.78 -11.31
CA PRO A 317 -11.01 -2.57 -12.17
C PRO A 317 -10.54 -1.10 -12.18
N CYS A 318 -9.23 -0.94 -12.26
CA CYS A 318 -8.56 0.32 -12.55
C CYS A 318 -7.50 0.06 -13.64
N ILE A 319 -7.95 0.09 -14.89
CA ILE A 319 -7.17 -0.35 -16.06
C ILE A 319 -6.89 0.82 -17.00
N PRO A 320 -5.97 0.67 -17.97
CA PRO A 320 -5.79 1.67 -19.02
C PRO A 320 -7.07 1.92 -19.80
N ASP A 321 -7.29 3.17 -20.22
CA ASP A 321 -8.44 3.55 -21.05
C ASP A 321 -8.45 2.86 -22.43
N ASN A 322 -7.27 2.49 -22.95
CA ASN A 322 -7.14 1.78 -24.21
C ASN A 322 -7.45 0.27 -24.13
N TRP A 323 -7.80 -0.27 -22.96
CA TRP A 323 -8.25 -1.66 -22.84
C TRP A 323 -9.76 -1.74 -23.06
N GLU A 324 -10.18 -2.53 -24.04
CA GLU A 324 -11.60 -2.90 -24.26
C GLU A 324 -12.19 -3.73 -23.11
N GLY A 325 -11.33 -4.33 -22.30
CA GLY A 325 -11.70 -5.27 -21.25
C GLY A 325 -10.70 -6.40 -21.08
N TYR A 326 -11.04 -7.36 -20.23
CA TYR A 326 -10.25 -8.58 -20.03
C TYR A 326 -11.12 -9.71 -19.49
N LYS A 327 -10.57 -10.92 -19.53
CA LYS A 327 -11.15 -12.10 -18.89
C LYS A 327 -10.21 -12.64 -17.83
N ALA A 328 -10.76 -13.06 -16.71
CA ALA A 328 -10.02 -13.66 -15.61
C ALA A 328 -10.78 -14.83 -15.00
N VAL A 329 -10.05 -15.81 -14.48
CA VAL A 329 -10.63 -16.91 -13.70
C VAL A 329 -10.10 -16.81 -12.28
N ARG A 330 -10.99 -16.59 -11.32
CA ARG A 330 -10.63 -16.47 -9.90
C ARG A 330 -11.26 -17.62 -9.11
N LYS A 331 -10.42 -18.44 -8.46
CA LYS A 331 -10.87 -19.41 -7.47
C LYS A 331 -10.96 -18.72 -6.11
N PHE A 332 -12.11 -18.65 -5.47
CA PHE A 332 -12.29 -17.96 -4.19
C PHE A 332 -13.27 -18.74 -3.31
N ARG A 333 -12.86 -19.03 -2.06
CA ARG A 333 -13.63 -19.79 -1.05
C ARG A 333 -14.25 -21.09 -1.59
N GLY A 334 -13.51 -21.80 -2.45
CA GLY A 334 -13.91 -23.10 -3.00
C GLY A 334 -14.81 -23.04 -4.22
N ALA A 335 -15.13 -21.86 -4.75
CA ALA A 335 -15.84 -21.67 -6.00
C ALA A 335 -14.95 -21.05 -7.09
N THR A 336 -15.39 -21.13 -8.35
CA THR A 336 -14.72 -20.52 -9.50
C THR A 336 -15.57 -19.38 -10.07
N TYR A 337 -14.96 -18.21 -10.24
CA TYR A 337 -15.58 -17.04 -10.86
C TYR A 337 -14.92 -16.82 -12.23
N GLU A 338 -15.71 -16.98 -13.29
CA GLU A 338 -15.32 -16.65 -14.66
C GLU A 338 -15.73 -15.20 -14.92
N ILE A 339 -14.76 -14.29 -14.86
CA ILE A 339 -14.99 -12.85 -14.87
C ILE A 339 -14.69 -12.32 -16.27
N GLU A 340 -15.67 -11.65 -16.85
CA GLU A 340 -15.52 -10.83 -18.04
C GLU A 340 -15.72 -9.36 -17.67
N VAL A 341 -14.69 -8.55 -17.89
CA VAL A 341 -14.76 -7.09 -17.77
C VAL A 341 -14.79 -6.49 -19.16
N ARG A 342 -15.71 -5.56 -19.39
CA ARG A 342 -15.85 -4.77 -20.63
C ARG A 342 -15.75 -3.29 -20.32
N ASN A 343 -15.08 -2.52 -21.17
CA ASN A 343 -14.86 -1.09 -21.01
C ASN A 343 -15.27 -0.29 -22.27
N PRO A 344 -16.57 -0.29 -22.61
CA PRO A 344 -17.06 0.35 -23.84
C PRO A 344 -16.87 1.87 -23.86
N ASP A 345 -16.77 2.49 -22.68
CA ASP A 345 -16.63 3.94 -22.52
C ASP A 345 -15.15 4.38 -22.40
N HIS A 346 -14.19 3.45 -22.52
CA HIS A 346 -12.75 3.73 -22.38
C HIS A 346 -12.42 4.53 -21.11
N VAL A 347 -13.04 4.17 -19.98
CA VAL A 347 -12.74 4.79 -18.69
C VAL A 347 -11.59 4.07 -17.99
N GLN A 348 -10.86 4.77 -17.14
CA GLN A 348 -9.78 4.15 -16.37
C GLN A 348 -10.27 3.42 -15.12
N HIS A 349 -11.41 3.83 -14.58
CA HIS A 349 -12.03 3.22 -13.39
C HIS A 349 -13.55 3.42 -13.40
N GLY A 350 -14.24 2.69 -12.53
CA GLY A 350 -15.69 2.81 -12.34
C GLY A 350 -16.45 1.62 -12.91
N VAL A 351 -17.42 1.12 -12.13
CA VAL A 351 -18.29 -0.01 -12.51
C VAL A 351 -19.71 0.52 -12.67
N ALA A 352 -20.23 0.44 -13.90
CA ALA A 352 -21.57 0.88 -14.25
C ALA A 352 -22.60 -0.25 -14.07
N ARG A 353 -22.20 -1.50 -14.33
CA ARG A 353 -23.07 -2.68 -14.18
C ARG A 353 -22.23 -3.89 -13.77
N LEU A 354 -22.74 -4.66 -12.81
CA LEU A 354 -22.16 -5.92 -12.38
C LEU A 354 -23.24 -6.98 -12.36
N GLU A 355 -22.93 -8.17 -12.88
CA GLU A 355 -23.85 -9.30 -12.90
C GLU A 355 -23.15 -10.59 -12.49
N ILE A 356 -23.94 -11.49 -11.90
CA ILE A 356 -23.56 -12.87 -11.64
C ILE A 356 -24.65 -13.80 -12.19
N ASP A 357 -24.26 -14.70 -13.10
CA ASP A 357 -25.15 -15.59 -13.85
C ASP A 357 -26.33 -14.87 -14.52
N GLY A 358 -26.07 -13.68 -15.07
CA GLY A 358 -27.06 -12.83 -15.73
C GLY A 358 -28.01 -12.09 -14.78
N LYS A 359 -27.81 -12.18 -13.46
CA LYS A 359 -28.57 -11.42 -12.47
C LYS A 359 -27.78 -10.18 -12.03
N PRO A 360 -28.39 -8.99 -11.95
CA PRO A 360 -27.71 -7.79 -11.50
C PRO A 360 -27.28 -7.91 -10.03
N VAL A 361 -26.13 -7.32 -9.71
CA VAL A 361 -25.58 -7.19 -8.36
C VAL A 361 -25.51 -5.70 -8.01
N GLU A 362 -26.05 -5.33 -6.85
CA GLU A 362 -25.94 -3.96 -6.35
C GLU A 362 -24.52 -3.69 -5.83
N GLY A 363 -23.98 -2.51 -6.14
CA GLY A 363 -22.61 -2.16 -5.79
C GLY A 363 -21.59 -2.92 -6.63
N ASN A 364 -20.46 -3.29 -6.02
CA ASN A 364 -19.33 -3.93 -6.70
C ASN A 364 -18.80 -5.19 -5.98
N VAL A 365 -19.54 -5.73 -5.01
CA VAL A 365 -19.15 -6.92 -4.24
C VAL A 365 -20.05 -8.08 -4.63
N LEU A 366 -19.46 -9.10 -5.25
CA LEU A 366 -20.12 -10.35 -5.56
C LEU A 366 -20.34 -11.16 -4.27
N PRO A 367 -21.52 -11.78 -4.09
CA PRO A 367 -21.73 -12.69 -2.98
C PRO A 367 -20.82 -13.93 -3.11
N VAL A 368 -20.51 -14.55 -1.97
CA VAL A 368 -19.83 -15.86 -1.97
C VAL A 368 -20.79 -16.90 -2.55
N VAL A 369 -20.43 -17.51 -3.68
CA VAL A 369 -21.19 -18.63 -4.27
C VAL A 369 -20.79 -19.96 -3.63
N GLU A 370 -21.67 -20.94 -3.75
CA GLU A 370 -21.49 -22.28 -3.18
C GLU A 370 -20.18 -22.96 -3.65
N LYS A 371 -19.55 -23.69 -2.73
CA LYS A 371 -18.32 -24.45 -3.02
C LYS A 371 -18.54 -25.46 -4.13
N GLY A 372 -17.59 -25.56 -5.06
CA GLY A 372 -17.64 -26.44 -6.22
C GLY A 372 -18.40 -25.86 -7.41
N ARG A 373 -19.08 -24.72 -7.25
CA ARG A 373 -19.79 -24.07 -8.36
C ARG A 373 -18.86 -23.20 -9.20
N THR A 374 -19.23 -23.05 -10.46
CA THR A 374 -18.71 -21.99 -11.35
C THR A 374 -19.77 -20.91 -11.51
N ALA A 375 -19.37 -19.65 -11.40
CA ALA A 375 -20.19 -18.47 -11.59
C ALA A 375 -19.67 -17.63 -12.75
N ARG A 376 -20.59 -17.19 -13.62
CA ARG A 376 -20.26 -16.27 -14.72
C ARG A 376 -20.49 -14.85 -14.26
N VAL A 377 -19.44 -14.03 -14.30
CA VAL A 377 -19.47 -12.64 -13.86
C VAL A 377 -19.28 -11.74 -15.07
N LEU A 378 -20.19 -10.78 -15.24
CA LEU A 378 -20.04 -9.70 -16.21
C LEU A 378 -19.91 -8.37 -15.48
N CYS A 379 -18.80 -7.66 -15.71
CA CYS A 379 -18.59 -6.30 -15.25
C CYS A 379 -18.51 -5.38 -16.47
N VAL A 380 -19.35 -4.35 -16.51
CA VAL A 380 -19.27 -3.28 -17.51
C VAL A 380 -18.80 -2.02 -16.80
N MET A 381 -17.63 -1.53 -17.22
CA MET A 381 -17.07 -0.27 -16.77
C MET A 381 -17.79 0.91 -17.42
N GLY A 382 -17.77 2.04 -16.72
CA GLY A 382 -18.37 3.29 -17.18
C GLY A 382 -18.47 4.30 -16.04
N LYS A 383 -18.82 5.54 -16.36
CA LYS A 383 -19.09 6.56 -15.33
C LYS A 383 -20.33 6.14 -14.53
N ARG A 384 -20.24 6.09 -13.19
CA ARG A 384 -21.43 5.92 -12.35
C ARG A 384 -22.39 7.06 -12.68
N ARG A 385 -23.60 6.71 -13.12
CA ARG A 385 -24.68 7.64 -13.41
C ARG A 385 -25.34 8.13 -12.14
#